data_AF-A0A1A8I1J0-F1
#
_entry.id   AF-A0A1A8I1J0-F1
#
_cell.length_a   1.000
_cell.length_b   1.000
_cell.length_c   1.000
_cell.angle_alpha   90.00
_cell.angle_beta   90.00
_cell.angle_gamma   90.00
#
_symmetry.space_group_name_H-M   'P 1'
#
loop_
_entity.id
_entity.type
_entity.pdbx_description
1 polymer ?
#
loop_
_entity_poly.entity_id
_entity_poly.type
_entity_poly.pdbx_seq_one_letter_code
_entity_poly.pdbx_strand_id
1 'polypeptide(L)' 'ENHREDRGFRFISEQVSHHPPISACHAESENFTFWQDQRWKNKFWGKSVEIISTGLVNVTLPNYGDHYEWNKAVT' A
#
# COMPACT_ATOMS: atom_id res chain seq x y z
N GLU A 1 10.36 -11.31 -2.87
CA GLU A 1 9.21 -11.82 -2.10
C GLU A 1 9.64 -11.96 -0.65
N ASN A 2 8.84 -11.45 0.29
CA ASN A 2 9.15 -11.48 1.73
C ASN A 2 8.14 -12.38 2.42
N HIS A 3 8.60 -13.51 2.93
CA HIS A 3 7.79 -14.41 3.75
C HIS A 3 8.00 -14.07 5.23
N ARG A 4 6.92 -13.76 5.95
CA ARG A 4 6.90 -13.53 7.39
C ARG A 4 6.14 -14.66 8.05
N GLU A 5 6.79 -15.82 8.18
CA GLU A 5 6.22 -17.00 8.83
C GLU A 5 5.79 -16.68 10.27
N ASP A 6 6.58 -15.85 10.97
CA ASP A 6 6.28 -15.36 12.33
C ASP A 6 4.96 -14.56 12.42
N ARG A 7 4.46 -14.05 11.28
CA ARG A 7 3.21 -13.28 11.19
C ARG A 7 2.18 -13.88 10.24
N GLY A 8 2.45 -15.07 9.66
CA GLY A 8 1.53 -15.78 8.79
C GLY A 8 1.16 -15.06 7.49
N PHE A 9 2.07 -14.29 6.88
CA PHE A 9 1.81 -13.68 5.57
C PHE A 9 3.03 -13.66 4.65
N ARG A 10 2.76 -13.58 3.35
CA ARG A 10 3.76 -13.30 2.30
C ARG A 10 3.47 -11.95 1.66
N PHE A 11 4.52 -11.21 1.32
CA PHE A 11 4.42 -9.87 0.74
C PHE A 11 5.30 -9.76 -0.51
N ILE A 12 4.75 -9.13 -1.55
CA ILE A 12 5.48 -8.73 -2.74
C ILE A 12 5.20 -7.26 -3.06
N SER A 13 6.21 -6.57 -3.59
CA SER A 13 6.08 -5.22 -4.08
C SER A 13 6.91 -5.03 -5.34
N GLU A 14 6.45 -4.16 -6.23
CA GLU A 14 7.13 -3.81 -7.46
C GLU A 14 7.04 -2.29 -7.70
N GLN A 15 8.13 -1.71 -8.21
CA GLN A 15 8.10 -0.37 -8.77
C GLN A 15 7.54 -0.46 -10.20
N VAL A 16 6.24 -0.23 -10.35
CA VAL A 16 5.50 -0.45 -11.60
C VAL A 16 5.53 0.74 -12.56
N SER A 17 5.91 1.93 -12.08
CA SER A 17 6.09 3.10 -12.95
C SER A 17 7.17 4.04 -12.43
N HIS A 18 7.94 4.64 -13.33
CA HIS A 18 8.95 5.66 -13.02
C HIS A 18 8.42 7.09 -13.21
N HIS A 19 7.54 7.32 -14.19
CA HIS A 19 7.01 8.63 -14.54
C HIS A 19 5.49 8.59 -14.73
N PRO A 20 4.68 8.87 -13.67
CA PRO A 20 5.08 9.21 -12.31
C PRO A 20 5.54 7.98 -11.50
N PRO A 21 6.31 8.16 -10.39
CA PRO A 21 6.73 7.04 -9.55
C PRO A 21 5.53 6.40 -8.85
N ILE A 22 5.30 5.10 -9.13
CA ILE A 22 4.24 4.30 -8.52
C ILE A 22 4.84 2.95 -8.08
N SER A 23 4.57 2.57 -6.83
CA SER A 23 4.87 1.24 -6.32
C SER A 23 3.56 0.49 -6.08
N ALA A 24 3.46 -0.75 -6.54
CA ALA A 24 2.35 -1.63 -6.21
C ALA A 24 2.81 -2.67 -5.19
N CYS A 25 1.93 -3.11 -4.30
CA CYS A 25 2.21 -4.23 -3.42
C CYS A 25 0.98 -5.07 -3.10
N HIS A 26 1.25 -6.33 -2.78
CA HIS A 26 0.25 -7.34 -2.46
C HIS A 26 0.76 -8.21 -1.32
N ALA A 27 -0.12 -8.53 -0.36
CA ALA A 27 0.16 -9.43 0.73
C ALA A 27 -0.95 -10.46 0.87
N GLU A 28 -0.57 -11.70 1.10
CA GLU A 28 -1.50 -12.81 1.30
C GLU A 28 -1.22 -13.51 2.62
N SER A 29 -2.31 -13.84 3.31
CA SER A 29 -2.37 -14.62 4.53
C SER A 29 -3.60 -15.53 4.47
N GLU A 30 -3.68 -16.52 5.35
CA GLU A 30 -4.92 -17.30 5.55
C GLU A 30 -6.09 -16.41 6.01
N ASN A 31 -5.81 -15.33 6.74
CA ASN A 31 -6.83 -14.50 7.37
C ASN A 31 -7.16 -13.21 6.62
N PHE A 32 -6.29 -12.76 5.72
CA PHE A 32 -6.48 -11.51 5.00
C PHE A 32 -5.74 -11.52 3.65
N THR A 33 -6.24 -10.70 2.72
CA THR A 33 -5.46 -10.25 1.56
C THR A 33 -5.40 -8.73 1.59
N PHE A 34 -4.21 -8.17 1.39
CA PHE A 34 -3.97 -6.74 1.39
C PHE A 34 -3.33 -6.33 0.08
N TRP A 35 -3.79 -5.24 -0.54
CA TRP A 35 -3.11 -4.67 -1.70
C TRP A 35 -3.30 -3.16 -1.80
N GLN A 36 -2.39 -2.54 -2.51
CA GLN A 36 -2.44 -1.11 -2.81
C GLN A 36 -1.49 -0.79 -3.98
N ASP A 37 -1.86 0.22 -4.74
CA ASP A 37 -0.91 1.06 -5.45
C ASP A 37 -0.57 2.28 -4.57
N GLN A 38 0.67 2.75 -4.67
CA GLN A 38 1.15 3.90 -3.93
C GLN A 38 1.88 4.84 -4.88
N ARG A 39 1.39 6.07 -4.94
CA ARG A 39 2.01 7.18 -5.66
C ARG A 39 2.38 8.28 -4.67
N TRP A 40 3.63 8.69 -4.73
CA TRP A 40 4.16 9.78 -3.90
C TRP A 40 4.29 11.05 -4.73
N LYS A 41 3.83 12.17 -4.18
CA LYS A 41 4.07 13.51 -4.73
C LYS A 41 4.60 14.41 -3.63
N ASN A 42 5.82 14.89 -3.82
CA ASN A 42 6.46 15.82 -2.91
C ASN A 42 6.29 17.25 -3.43
N LYS A 43 5.90 18.19 -2.57
CA LYS A 43 5.93 19.62 -2.88
C LYS A 43 6.82 20.34 -1.88
N PHE A 44 7.79 21.09 -2.38
CA PHE A 44 8.64 21.92 -1.54
C PHE A 44 8.07 23.34 -1.48
N TRP A 45 7.78 23.82 -0.28
CA TRP A 45 7.19 25.14 0.00
C TRP A 45 8.24 26.13 0.53
N GLY A 46 9.52 25.92 0.21
CA GLY A 46 10.63 26.77 0.63
C GLY A 46 11.18 26.46 2.03
N LYS A 47 10.31 26.25 3.03
CA LYS A 47 10.70 25.89 4.40
C LYS A 47 10.19 24.51 4.86
N SER A 48 9.27 23.92 4.12
CA SER A 48 8.66 22.62 4.41
C SER A 48 8.53 21.78 3.15
N VAL A 49 8.41 20.47 3.34
CA VAL A 49 8.07 19.50 2.29
C VAL A 49 6.71 18.92 2.64
N GLU A 50 5.76 19.02 1.74
CA GLU A 50 4.47 18.34 1.82
C GLU A 50 4.60 16.99 1.08
N ILE A 51 4.33 15.88 1.78
CA ILE A 51 4.42 14.54 1.22
C ILE A 51 3.00 14.02 1.00
N ILE A 52 2.56 14.09 -0.25
CA ILE A 52 1.24 13.64 -0.64
C ILE A 52 1.33 12.17 -1.05
N SER A 53 0.74 11.31 -0.22
CA SER A 53 0.57 9.89 -0.48
C SER A 53 -0.79 9.65 -1.11
N THR A 54 -0.83 9.13 -2.34
CA THR A 54 -2.07 8.78 -3.06
C THR A 54 -2.08 7.31 -3.44
N GLY A 55 -3.25 6.67 -3.39
CA GLY A 55 -3.43 5.26 -3.68
C GLY A 55 -4.38 4.62 -2.69
N LEU A 56 -5.30 3.80 -3.20
CA LEU A 56 -6.34 3.18 -2.39
C LEU A 56 -5.75 1.98 -1.65
N VAL A 57 -6.00 1.91 -0.35
CA VAL A 57 -5.63 0.74 0.44
C VAL A 57 -6.82 -0.22 0.49
N ASN A 58 -6.55 -1.49 0.21
CA ASN A 58 -7.55 -2.54 0.17
C ASN A 58 -7.19 -3.67 1.12
N VAL A 59 -8.19 -4.17 1.85
CA VAL A 59 -8.08 -5.39 2.65
C VAL A 59 -9.34 -6.23 2.51
N THR A 60 -9.19 -7.52 2.20
CA THR A 60 -10.26 -8.50 2.35
C THR A 60 -10.01 -9.36 3.57
N LEU A 61 -11.09 -9.73 4.26
CA LEU A 61 -11.09 -10.73 5.34
C LEU A 61 -11.96 -11.92 4.89
N PRO A 62 -11.37 -12.93 4.21
CA PRO A 62 -12.14 -13.99 3.54
C PRO A 62 -13.06 -14.78 4.48
N ASN A 63 -12.67 -14.95 5.74
CA ASN A 63 -13.44 -15.67 6.75
C ASN A 63 -14.78 -14.98 7.10
N TYR A 64 -14.90 -13.68 6.83
CA TYR A 64 -16.10 -12.88 7.11
C TYR A 64 -16.78 -12.38 5.84
N GLY A 65 -16.14 -12.50 4.68
CA GLY A 65 -16.64 -11.95 3.41
C GLY A 65 -16.50 -10.42 3.30
N ASP A 66 -15.74 -9.80 4.19
CA ASP A 66 -15.58 -8.34 4.23
C ASP A 66 -14.52 -7.83 3.25
N HIS A 67 -14.76 -6.62 2.72
CA HIS A 67 -13.80 -5.83 1.95
C HIS A 67 -13.79 -4.40 2.49
N TYR A 68 -12.61 -3.97 2.95
CA TYR A 68 -12.35 -2.63 3.45
C TYR A 68 -11.50 -1.84 2.47
N GLU A 69 -11.86 -0.57 2.28
CA GLU A 69 -11.14 0.37 1.44
C GLU A 69 -10.99 1.72 2.16
N TRP A 70 -9.79 2.31 2.10
CA TRP A 70 -9.58 3.63 2.68
C TRP A 70 -8.46 4.43 2.01
N ASN A 71 -8.49 5.75 2.25
CA ASN A 71 -7.46 6.68 1.82
C ASN A 71 -6.41 6.87 2.92
N LYS A 72 -5.16 7.09 2.51
CA LYS A 72 -4.07 7.44 3.43
C LYS A 72 -4.21 8.91 3.86
N ALA A 73 -3.88 9.17 5.12
CA ALA A 73 -3.79 10.54 5.62
C ALA A 73 -2.64 11.28 4.91
N VAL A 74 -2.82 12.59 4.71
CA VAL A 74 -1.76 13.48 4.23
C VAL A 74 -0.93 13.93 5.42
N THR A 75 0.40 13.90 5.29
CA THR A 75 1.37 14.28 6.34
C THR A 75 2.30 15.37 5.85
#